data_AF-A0A534A846-F1
#
_entry.id   AF-A0A534A846-F1
#
_cell.length_a   1.000
_cell.length_b   1.000
_cell.length_c   1.000
_cell.angle_alpha   90.00
_cell.angle_beta   90.00
_cell.angle_gamma   90.00
#
_symmetry.space_group_name_H-M   'P 1'
#
loop_
_entity.id
_entity.type
_entity.pdbx_description
1 polymer ?
#
loop_
_entity_poly.entity_id
_entity_poly.type
_entity_poly.pdbx_seq_one_letter_code
_entity_poly.pdbx_strand_id
1 'polypeptide(L)'
;MAPQKKSAKKPSARAKKAAGVGRAKFPRHSVTAALRIPRAILEQNAGKACTPDEAAAFLGLATAKGPFAVEVSSSIKYGFLERPQSGQIQPTALAKKILRPQAASDEIDGYREAVLKAPDLSEVYRHYRGENLPDDQFLMNTVVETYHVPPESFPEFKQVLLESLESAQLTAKHGDKIRVLDSASEDKLAQGQSDRLKRLGKTTSISATDTCFVMQPFAAPLGDYYDKIYRPAIEKAGLRPVRADADIFGTGKIMDQVWSGINAARVLVAELTSRNPNVFYELGLAHALRKPVVLVSAREEDVPFDLQHIRVIYYDVSDPFWGTKLIEKVAENVLSALQNPEEAVFQGSSRTT
;
A
#
# COMPACT_ATOMS: atom_id res chain seq x y z
N MET A 1 49.16 77.19 -13.07
CA MET A 1 48.34 76.49 -14.08
C MET A 1 49.25 75.61 -14.92
N ALA A 2 49.06 74.30 -14.88
CA ALA A 2 49.64 73.36 -15.85
C ALA A 2 48.57 72.30 -16.17
N PRO A 3 48.35 71.93 -17.45
CA PRO A 3 47.16 71.20 -17.86
C PRO A 3 47.35 69.68 -17.88
N GLN A 4 46.21 69.00 -17.78
CA GLN A 4 46.02 67.55 -17.77
C GLN A 4 46.55 66.85 -19.04
N LYS A 5 47.11 65.65 -18.86
CA LYS A 5 47.08 64.57 -19.88
C LYS A 5 46.44 63.33 -19.25
N LYS A 6 45.29 62.93 -19.82
CA LYS A 6 44.55 61.71 -19.50
C LYS A 6 45.32 60.48 -20.01
N SER A 7 45.50 59.48 -19.15
CA SER A 7 45.82 58.11 -19.57
C SER A 7 44.64 57.19 -19.24
N ALA A 8 44.15 56.48 -20.27
CA ALA A 8 43.01 55.60 -20.20
C ALA A 8 43.36 54.30 -19.44
N LYS A 9 42.60 53.97 -18.39
CA LYS A 9 42.65 52.66 -17.72
C LYS A 9 41.84 51.64 -18.52
N LYS A 10 42.49 50.58 -18.99
CA LYS A 10 41.83 49.34 -19.44
C LYS A 10 41.08 48.71 -18.25
N PRO A 11 39.81 48.27 -18.40
CA PRO A 11 39.13 47.54 -17.35
C PRO A 11 39.72 46.13 -17.25
N SER A 12 40.25 45.80 -16.08
CA SER A 12 40.62 44.42 -15.72
C SER A 12 39.37 43.56 -15.73
N ALA A 13 39.37 42.48 -16.53
CA ALA A 13 38.32 41.49 -16.53
C ALA A 13 38.19 40.88 -15.13
N ARG A 14 37.14 41.29 -14.41
CA ARG A 14 36.74 40.69 -13.14
C ARG A 14 36.17 39.32 -13.48
N ALA A 15 36.90 38.25 -13.15
CA ALA A 15 36.38 36.89 -13.23
C ALA A 15 35.03 36.85 -12.50
N LYS A 16 33.95 36.60 -13.25
CA LYS A 16 32.63 36.37 -12.68
C LYS A 16 32.75 35.15 -11.78
N LYS A 17 32.67 35.34 -10.46
CA LYS A 17 32.36 34.26 -9.52
C LYS A 17 31.07 33.62 -10.03
N ALA A 18 31.13 32.33 -10.34
CA ALA A 18 29.95 31.53 -10.59
C ALA A 18 28.94 31.78 -9.44
N ALA A 19 27.72 32.14 -9.80
CA ALA A 19 26.63 32.27 -8.86
C ALA A 19 26.49 30.95 -8.09
N GLY A 20 26.35 31.02 -6.77
CA GLY A 20 26.35 29.85 -5.90
C GLY A 20 25.29 28.84 -6.31
N VAL A 21 25.73 27.60 -6.54
CA VAL A 21 24.88 26.43 -6.73
C VAL A 21 23.95 26.30 -5.53
N GLY A 22 22.63 26.35 -5.75
CA GLY A 22 21.64 26.18 -4.69
C GLY A 22 21.80 24.83 -4.02
N ARG A 23 21.95 24.80 -2.69
CA ARG A 23 22.08 23.56 -1.91
C ARG A 23 20.78 22.77 -2.03
N ALA A 24 20.86 21.54 -2.54
CA ALA A 24 19.68 20.70 -2.76
C ALA A 24 18.86 20.47 -1.47
N LYS A 25 17.53 20.57 -1.57
CA LYS A 25 16.61 20.58 -0.43
C LYS A 25 16.20 19.18 0.02
N PHE A 26 16.25 18.19 -0.86
CA PHE A 26 15.94 16.78 -0.57
C PHE A 26 16.86 16.12 0.49
N PRO A 27 16.41 15.04 1.17
CA PRO A 27 17.25 14.21 2.05
C PRO A 27 18.34 13.48 1.24
N ARG A 28 19.53 13.26 1.81
CA ARG A 28 20.64 12.55 1.12
C ARG A 28 20.82 11.09 1.53
N HIS A 29 19.88 10.58 2.32
CA HIS A 29 19.81 9.20 2.78
C HIS A 29 18.40 8.73 2.50
N SER A 30 18.19 7.45 2.23
CA SER A 30 16.85 6.89 2.13
C SER A 30 16.11 6.97 3.47
N VAL A 31 14.79 6.82 3.41
CA VAL A 31 13.89 6.93 4.58
C VAL A 31 14.30 5.98 5.72
N THR A 32 14.82 4.80 5.42
CA THR A 32 15.31 3.83 6.42
C THR A 32 16.70 4.20 6.94
N ALA A 33 17.63 4.57 6.05
CA ALA A 33 18.98 4.97 6.43
C ALA A 33 18.99 6.20 7.36
N ALA A 34 18.04 7.12 7.18
CA ALA A 34 17.90 8.31 8.00
C ALA A 34 17.41 8.04 9.46
N LEU A 35 17.10 6.80 9.84
CA LEU A 35 16.66 6.44 11.20
C LEU A 35 17.80 5.99 12.13
N ARG A 36 19.02 5.82 11.61
CA ARG A 36 20.16 5.34 12.39
C ARG A 36 20.49 6.24 13.59
N ILE A 37 20.54 7.56 13.40
CA ILE A 37 20.73 8.53 14.51
C ILE A 37 19.53 8.54 15.50
N PRO A 38 18.26 8.70 15.06
CA PRO A 38 17.10 8.59 15.95
C PRO A 38 17.08 7.32 16.81
N ARG A 39 17.42 6.17 16.22
CA ARG A 39 17.51 4.88 16.91
C ARG A 39 18.55 4.92 18.03
N ALA A 40 19.77 5.39 17.74
CA ALA A 40 20.81 5.49 18.75
C ALA A 40 20.42 6.39 19.92
N ILE A 41 19.75 7.53 19.68
CA ILE A 41 19.29 8.42 20.77
C ILE A 41 18.18 7.75 21.60
N LEU A 42 17.28 6.98 20.96
CA LEU A 42 16.23 6.24 21.66
C LEU A 42 16.78 5.11 22.55
N GLU A 43 17.80 4.41 22.06
CA GLU A 43 18.42 3.29 22.76
C GLU A 43 19.35 3.76 23.89
N GLN A 44 20.20 4.75 23.62
CA GLN A 44 21.26 5.18 24.55
C GLN A 44 20.82 6.26 25.53
N ASN A 45 19.80 7.08 25.20
CA ASN A 45 19.34 8.18 26.05
C ASN A 45 17.80 8.30 26.14
N ALA A 46 17.09 7.18 25.92
CA ALA A 46 15.63 7.11 26.02
C ALA A 46 14.87 8.18 25.19
N GLY A 47 15.48 8.69 24.11
CA GLY A 47 14.88 9.70 23.24
C GLY A 47 14.85 11.12 23.81
N LYS A 48 15.64 11.41 24.85
CA LYS A 48 15.81 12.78 25.37
C LYS A 48 16.64 13.62 24.41
N ALA A 49 16.42 14.94 24.45
CA ALA A 49 17.20 15.89 23.67
C ALA A 49 18.69 15.79 24.02
N CYS A 50 19.56 15.82 23.01
CA CYS A 50 21.01 15.79 23.16
C CYS A 50 21.67 16.65 22.08
N THR A 51 22.94 16.95 22.27
CA THR A 51 23.77 17.59 21.23
C THR A 51 24.10 16.61 20.11
N PRO A 52 24.41 17.09 18.89
CA PRO A 52 24.89 16.23 17.81
C PRO A 52 26.15 15.44 18.18
N ASP A 53 27.06 16.00 18.97
CA ASP A 53 28.30 15.29 19.38
C ASP A 53 28.01 14.16 20.37
N GLU A 54 27.06 14.34 21.30
CA GLU A 54 26.56 13.24 22.14
C GLU A 54 25.90 12.15 21.29
N ALA A 55 25.07 12.53 20.32
CA ALA A 55 24.45 11.57 19.40
C ALA A 55 25.48 10.81 18.53
N ALA A 56 26.57 11.47 18.14
CA ALA A 56 27.69 10.82 17.45
C ALA A 56 28.42 9.84 18.37
N ALA A 57 28.63 10.20 19.64
CA ALA A 57 29.23 9.33 20.64
C ALA A 57 28.38 8.07 20.91
N PHE A 58 27.05 8.17 20.90
CA PHE A 58 26.13 7.02 20.99
C PHE A 58 26.34 5.98 19.87
N LEU A 59 26.91 6.41 18.73
CA LEU A 59 27.23 5.58 17.57
C LEU A 59 28.74 5.24 17.48
N GLY A 60 29.53 5.56 18.51
CA GLY A 60 30.98 5.34 18.53
C GLY A 60 31.78 6.25 17.60
N LEU A 61 31.21 7.39 17.18
CA LEU A 61 31.86 8.33 16.27
C LEU A 61 32.52 9.48 17.02
N ALA A 62 33.70 9.90 16.55
CA ALA A 62 34.49 10.95 17.18
C ALA A 62 34.02 12.38 16.88
N THR A 63 33.13 12.59 15.90
CA THR A 63 32.64 13.93 15.53
C THR A 63 31.25 13.89 14.91
N ALA A 64 30.44 14.92 15.19
CA ALA A 64 29.16 15.13 14.53
C ALA A 64 29.24 15.95 13.23
N LYS A 65 30.44 16.18 12.69
CA LYS A 65 30.67 16.98 11.47
C LYS A 65 30.59 16.12 10.20
N GLY A 66 30.58 16.78 9.04
CA GLY A 66 30.68 16.12 7.73
C GLY A 66 29.49 15.19 7.47
N PRO A 67 29.72 13.89 7.16
CA PRO A 67 28.66 12.92 6.86
C PRO A 67 27.57 12.84 7.93
N PHE A 68 27.95 12.92 9.21
CA PHE A 68 26.99 12.86 10.32
C PHE A 68 26.00 14.03 10.28
N ALA A 69 26.50 15.25 10.02
CA ALA A 69 25.65 16.44 9.90
C ALA A 69 24.69 16.35 8.69
N VAL A 70 25.10 15.67 7.61
CA VAL A 70 24.25 15.41 6.44
C VAL A 70 23.13 14.41 6.78
N GLU A 71 23.45 13.38 7.56
CA GLU A 71 22.47 12.42 8.04
C GLU A 71 21.46 13.08 8.99
N VAL A 72 21.92 13.89 9.96
CA VAL A 72 21.02 14.71 10.82
C VAL A 72 20.10 15.57 9.95
N SER A 73 20.63 16.21 8.90
CA SER A 73 19.80 16.99 7.97
C SER A 73 18.78 16.12 7.23
N SER A 74 19.12 14.88 6.89
CA SER A 74 18.21 13.96 6.20
C SER A 74 17.10 13.49 7.15
N SER A 75 17.46 13.10 8.38
CA SER A 75 16.50 12.73 9.44
C SER A 75 15.53 13.88 9.75
N ILE A 76 15.99 15.13 9.80
CA ILE A 76 15.10 16.29 10.00
C ILE A 76 14.13 16.46 8.83
N LYS A 77 14.60 16.28 7.58
CA LYS A 77 13.76 16.43 6.39
C LYS A 77 12.65 15.37 6.29
N TYR A 78 12.91 14.15 6.75
CA TYR A 78 11.88 13.12 6.91
C TYR A 78 10.99 13.32 8.15
N GLY A 79 11.34 14.26 9.04
CA GLY A 79 10.63 14.51 10.29
C GLY A 79 10.93 13.51 11.39
N PHE A 80 12.06 12.80 11.34
CA PHE A 80 12.50 11.86 12.39
C PHE A 80 13.24 12.55 13.53
N LEU A 81 13.94 13.64 13.24
CA LEU A 81 14.56 14.50 14.25
C LEU A 81 13.94 15.88 14.21
N GLU A 82 13.89 16.51 15.37
CA GLU A 82 13.58 17.93 15.54
C GLU A 82 14.66 18.63 16.36
N ARG A 83 14.63 19.97 16.38
CA ARG A 83 15.53 20.81 17.17
C ARG A 83 14.72 21.48 18.27
N PRO A 84 14.59 20.87 19.46
CA PRO A 84 13.81 21.46 20.54
C PRO A 84 14.45 22.75 21.08
N GLN A 85 15.78 22.84 21.01
CA GLN A 85 16.57 24.01 21.39
C GLN A 85 17.75 24.18 20.43
N SER A 86 18.33 25.38 20.41
CA SER A 86 19.55 25.65 19.62
C SER A 86 20.66 24.70 20.03
N GLY A 87 21.29 24.05 19.05
CA GLY A 87 22.37 23.09 19.29
C GLY A 87 21.93 21.69 19.74
N GLN A 88 20.63 21.43 19.92
CA GLN A 88 20.11 20.11 20.29
C GLN A 88 19.32 19.44 19.16
N ILE A 89 19.24 18.11 19.22
CA ILE A 89 18.41 17.25 18.39
C ILE A 89 17.66 16.23 19.25
N GLN A 90 16.47 15.83 18.79
CA GLN A 90 15.63 14.87 19.50
C GLN A 90 14.80 14.02 18.52
N PRO A 91 14.62 12.71 18.78
CA PRO A 91 13.68 11.87 18.02
C PRO A 91 12.22 12.32 18.20
N THR A 92 11.52 12.50 17.08
CA THR A 92 10.11 12.89 17.06
C THR A 92 9.17 11.72 17.40
N ALA A 93 7.87 12.01 17.54
CA ALA A 93 6.85 10.97 17.64
C ALA A 93 6.82 10.04 16.41
N LEU A 94 7.07 10.59 15.21
CA LEU A 94 7.13 9.81 13.97
C LEU A 94 8.29 8.80 13.99
N ALA A 95 9.49 9.21 14.44
CA ALA A 95 10.59 8.27 14.60
C ALA A 95 10.28 7.16 15.62
N LYS A 96 9.61 7.51 16.73
CA LYS A 96 9.20 6.54 17.75
C LYS A 96 8.17 5.55 17.21
N LYS A 97 7.19 6.01 16.42
CA LYS A 97 6.18 5.16 15.76
C LYS A 97 6.85 4.07 14.91
N ILE A 98 7.85 4.44 14.14
CA ILE A 98 8.58 3.51 13.25
C ILE A 98 9.49 2.57 14.04
N LEU A 99 10.25 3.11 15.01
CA LEU A 99 11.30 2.36 15.71
C LEU A 99 10.77 1.53 16.89
N ARG A 100 9.56 1.81 17.38
CA ARG A 100 8.88 1.09 18.46
C ARG A 100 7.38 0.93 18.14
N PRO A 101 7.04 0.22 17.04
CA PRO A 101 5.65 0.09 16.58
C PRO A 101 4.78 -0.57 17.64
N GLN A 102 3.55 -0.08 17.80
CA GLN A 102 2.52 -0.65 18.67
C GLN A 102 1.43 -1.37 17.86
N ALA A 103 1.26 -0.99 16.60
CA ALA A 103 0.42 -1.67 15.63
C ALA A 103 1.25 -2.24 14.47
N ALA A 104 0.72 -3.27 13.81
CA ALA A 104 1.39 -3.90 12.66
C ALA A 104 1.61 -2.95 11.47
N SER A 105 0.79 -1.90 11.33
CA SER A 105 0.92 -0.90 10.26
C SER A 105 1.84 0.27 10.59
N ASP A 106 2.22 0.46 11.88
CA ASP A 106 2.88 1.69 12.34
C ASP A 106 4.16 2.01 11.58
N GLU A 107 4.95 0.98 11.27
CA GLU A 107 6.22 1.12 10.56
C GLU A 107 6.00 1.64 9.13
N ILE A 108 5.14 0.98 8.36
CA ILE A 108 4.84 1.35 6.97
C ILE A 108 4.15 2.71 6.90
N ASP A 109 3.16 2.95 7.76
CA ASP A 109 2.46 4.24 7.83
C ASP A 109 3.44 5.37 8.16
N GLY A 110 4.40 5.10 9.07
CA GLY A 110 5.45 6.05 9.42
C GLY A 110 6.40 6.35 8.25
N TYR A 111 6.83 5.34 7.48
CA TYR A 111 7.64 5.57 6.27
C TYR A 111 6.88 6.38 5.22
N ARG A 112 5.59 6.09 5.00
CA ARG A 112 4.73 6.84 4.07
C ARG A 112 4.59 8.31 4.49
N GLU A 113 4.32 8.55 5.78
CA GLU A 113 4.25 9.90 6.33
C GLU A 113 5.59 10.65 6.17
N ALA A 114 6.71 9.97 6.43
CA ALA A 114 8.04 10.55 6.30
C ALA A 114 8.36 10.96 4.86
N VAL A 115 8.07 10.10 3.88
CA VAL A 115 8.24 10.41 2.44
C VAL A 115 7.41 11.64 2.05
N LEU A 116 6.18 11.76 2.55
CA LEU A 116 5.32 12.91 2.27
C LEU A 116 5.78 14.23 2.91
N LYS A 117 6.61 14.16 3.96
CA LYS A 117 7.27 15.33 4.59
C LYS A 117 8.58 15.71 3.91
N ALA A 118 9.25 14.77 3.26
CA ALA A 118 10.56 14.97 2.65
C ALA A 118 10.49 15.96 1.46
N PRO A 119 11.18 17.12 1.54
CA PRO A 119 11.20 18.09 0.45
C PRO A 119 11.71 17.48 -0.86
N ASP A 120 11.16 17.96 -1.98
CA ASP A 120 11.38 17.51 -3.36
C ASP A 120 10.92 16.06 -3.62
N LEU A 121 11.23 15.10 -2.74
CA LEU A 121 10.72 13.71 -2.80
C LEU A 121 9.20 13.68 -2.80
N SER A 122 8.57 14.42 -1.86
CA SER A 122 7.12 14.46 -1.75
C SER A 122 6.45 15.05 -2.99
N GLU A 123 7.10 16.01 -3.65
CA GLU A 123 6.57 16.64 -4.85
C GLU A 123 6.64 15.68 -6.05
N VAL A 124 7.77 15.01 -6.23
CA VAL A 124 7.92 13.98 -7.28
C VAL A 124 6.98 12.81 -7.06
N TYR A 125 6.84 12.34 -5.81
CA TYR A 125 5.84 11.32 -5.47
C TYR A 125 4.44 11.77 -5.86
N ARG A 126 4.02 12.98 -5.47
CA ARG A 126 2.67 13.50 -5.80
C ARG A 126 2.45 13.66 -7.29
N HIS A 127 3.48 14.01 -8.05
CA HIS A 127 3.39 14.19 -9.49
C HIS A 127 3.15 12.87 -10.24
N TYR A 128 3.87 11.81 -9.87
CA TYR A 128 3.75 10.51 -10.54
C TYR A 128 2.80 9.53 -9.85
N ARG A 129 2.13 9.94 -8.77
CA ARG A 129 1.20 9.10 -8.00
C ARG A 129 0.12 8.52 -8.91
N GLY A 130 0.02 7.20 -8.95
CA GLY A 130 -0.92 6.47 -9.81
C GLY A 130 -0.37 6.13 -11.20
N GLU A 131 0.75 6.73 -11.60
CA GLU A 131 1.40 6.60 -12.90
C GLU A 131 2.67 5.74 -12.85
N ASN A 132 3.20 5.39 -14.02
CA ASN A 132 4.52 4.78 -14.12
C ASN A 132 5.59 5.87 -14.09
N LEU A 133 6.67 5.65 -13.35
CA LEU A 133 7.86 6.48 -13.45
C LEU A 133 8.38 6.43 -14.90
N PRO A 134 8.72 7.59 -15.48
CA PRO A 134 9.29 7.64 -16.81
C PRO A 134 10.76 7.18 -16.78
N ASP A 135 11.40 7.09 -17.94
CA ASP A 135 12.83 6.80 -17.99
C ASP A 135 13.68 7.92 -17.36
N ASP A 136 14.97 7.63 -17.17
CA ASP A 136 15.92 8.50 -16.48
C ASP A 136 16.03 9.90 -17.10
N GLN A 137 15.93 10.00 -18.43
CA GLN A 137 16.07 11.28 -19.12
C GLN A 137 14.86 12.18 -18.82
N PHE A 138 13.64 11.63 -18.94
CA PHE A 138 12.43 12.40 -18.62
C PHE A 138 12.32 12.69 -17.13
N LEU A 139 12.64 11.73 -16.26
CA LEU A 139 12.64 11.95 -14.82
C LEU A 139 13.63 13.05 -14.43
N MET A 140 14.83 13.06 -15.02
CA MET A 140 15.83 14.10 -14.79
C MET A 140 15.31 15.47 -15.22
N ASN A 141 14.70 15.59 -16.39
CA ASN A 141 14.15 16.86 -16.88
C ASN A 141 13.10 17.41 -15.90
N THR A 142 12.14 16.57 -15.46
CA THR A 142 11.13 16.99 -14.49
C THR A 142 11.76 17.42 -13.16
N VAL A 143 12.72 16.65 -12.64
CA VAL A 143 13.40 16.93 -11.36
C VAL A 143 14.23 18.21 -11.39
N VAL A 144 14.94 18.45 -12.49
CA VAL A 144 15.79 19.63 -12.67
C VAL A 144 14.96 20.88 -12.99
N GLU A 145 14.02 20.79 -13.93
CA GLU A 145 13.29 21.95 -14.44
C GLU A 145 12.12 22.34 -13.53
N THR A 146 11.38 21.37 -13.00
CA THR A 146 10.18 21.64 -12.17
C THR A 146 10.55 21.80 -10.70
N TYR A 147 11.36 20.88 -10.17
CA TYR A 147 11.70 20.85 -8.75
C TYR A 147 13.04 21.51 -8.42
N HIS A 148 13.74 22.04 -9.43
CA HIS A 148 14.96 22.83 -9.27
C HIS A 148 16.07 22.08 -8.51
N VAL A 149 16.08 20.75 -8.61
CA VAL A 149 17.17 19.93 -8.08
C VAL A 149 18.37 20.07 -9.01
N PRO A 150 19.58 20.34 -8.48
CA PRO A 150 20.76 20.51 -9.33
C PRO A 150 21.04 19.24 -10.17
N PRO A 151 21.35 19.36 -11.48
CA PRO A 151 21.57 18.21 -12.37
C PRO A 151 22.62 17.22 -11.84
N GLU A 152 23.69 17.73 -11.23
CA GLU A 152 24.76 16.93 -10.64
C GLU A 152 24.30 16.10 -9.43
N SER A 153 23.18 16.49 -8.80
CA SER A 153 22.58 15.78 -7.68
C SER A 153 21.53 14.75 -8.12
N PHE A 154 21.19 14.68 -9.41
CA PHE A 154 20.14 13.77 -9.91
C PHE A 154 20.41 12.28 -9.62
N PRO A 155 21.63 11.74 -9.80
CA PRO A 155 21.88 10.33 -9.49
C PRO A 155 21.62 9.98 -8.02
N GLU A 156 22.08 10.84 -7.11
CA GLU A 156 21.85 10.73 -5.66
C GLU A 156 20.36 10.88 -5.33
N PHE A 157 19.68 11.87 -5.94
CA PHE A 157 18.24 12.09 -5.78
C PHE A 157 17.43 10.86 -6.20
N LYS A 158 17.68 10.32 -7.40
CA LYS A 158 16.97 9.16 -7.94
C LYS A 158 17.12 7.95 -7.02
N GLN A 159 18.35 7.68 -6.58
CA GLN A 159 18.61 6.58 -5.65
C GLN A 159 17.81 6.75 -4.36
N VAL A 160 17.91 7.91 -3.71
CA VAL A 160 17.19 8.20 -2.45
C VAL A 160 15.68 8.12 -2.64
N LEU A 161 15.14 8.64 -3.75
CA LEU A 161 13.72 8.57 -4.07
C LEU A 161 13.26 7.11 -4.17
N LEU A 162 13.91 6.30 -5.03
CA LEU A 162 13.50 4.92 -5.27
C LEU A 162 13.59 4.05 -4.01
N GLU A 163 14.71 4.10 -3.30
CA GLU A 163 14.88 3.36 -2.04
C GLU A 163 13.85 3.77 -0.98
N SER A 164 13.50 5.07 -0.92
CA SER A 164 12.52 5.57 0.03
C SER A 164 11.09 5.16 -0.32
N LEU A 165 10.72 5.23 -1.60
CA LEU A 165 9.39 4.80 -2.06
C LEU A 165 9.21 3.29 -1.93
N GLU A 166 10.24 2.50 -2.21
CA GLU A 166 10.23 1.04 -2.02
C GLU A 166 10.04 0.69 -0.54
N SER A 167 10.83 1.29 0.35
CA SER A 167 10.72 1.07 1.81
C SER A 167 9.35 1.48 2.37
N ALA A 168 8.73 2.51 1.79
CA ALA A 168 7.39 2.97 2.16
C ALA A 168 6.25 2.19 1.49
N GLN A 169 6.57 1.16 0.68
CA GLN A 169 5.61 0.40 -0.13
C GLN A 169 4.71 1.32 -0.97
N LEU A 170 5.34 2.33 -1.59
CA LEU A 170 4.72 3.32 -2.48
C LEU A 170 5.05 3.06 -3.95
N THR A 171 5.66 1.92 -4.27
CA THR A 171 5.95 1.50 -5.64
C THR A 171 5.60 0.03 -5.85
N ALA A 172 5.26 -0.31 -7.09
CA ALA A 172 5.10 -1.69 -7.56
C ALA A 172 5.82 -1.87 -8.90
N LYS A 173 6.31 -3.07 -9.19
CA LYS A 173 6.88 -3.39 -10.51
C LYS A 173 5.77 -3.86 -11.45
N HIS A 174 5.70 -3.27 -12.63
CA HIS A 174 4.78 -3.66 -13.69
C HIS A 174 5.60 -3.89 -14.98
N GLY A 175 6.04 -5.13 -15.16
CA GLY A 175 7.09 -5.46 -16.13
C GLY A 175 8.41 -4.77 -15.76
N ASP A 176 9.01 -4.06 -16.73
CA ASP A 176 10.24 -3.29 -16.54
C ASP A 176 10.01 -1.88 -15.96
N LYS A 177 8.75 -1.50 -15.73
CA LYS A 177 8.38 -0.15 -15.25
C LYS A 177 8.05 -0.16 -13.76
N ILE A 178 8.38 0.93 -13.09
CA ILE A 178 8.04 1.17 -11.69
C ILE A 178 6.77 2.02 -11.65
N ARG A 179 5.69 1.50 -11.09
CA ARG A 179 4.45 2.24 -10.85
C ARG A 179 4.46 2.86 -9.47
N VAL A 180 4.14 4.15 -9.35
CA VAL A 180 3.98 4.82 -8.06
C VAL A 180 2.56 4.59 -7.56
N LEU A 181 2.44 4.04 -6.36
CA LEU A 181 1.17 3.70 -5.73
C LEU A 181 0.57 4.91 -5.02
N ASP A 182 -0.75 4.90 -4.88
CA ASP A 182 -1.51 5.95 -4.21
C ASP A 182 -1.82 5.55 -2.75
N SER A 183 -1.10 6.13 -1.79
CA SER A 183 -1.34 5.86 -0.35
C SER A 183 -2.62 6.47 0.23
N ALA A 184 -3.09 7.64 -0.23
CA ALA A 184 -4.25 8.30 0.38
C ALA A 184 -5.60 7.82 -0.19
N SER A 185 -5.58 7.12 -1.32
CA SER A 185 -6.74 6.41 -1.85
C SER A 185 -6.99 5.16 -1.04
N GLU A 186 -5.97 4.43 -0.60
CA GLU A 186 -6.14 3.21 0.19
C GLU A 186 -6.67 3.48 1.60
N ASP A 187 -6.19 4.50 2.31
CA ASP A 187 -6.72 4.85 3.64
C ASP A 187 -8.16 5.38 3.57
N LYS A 188 -8.49 6.18 2.54
CA LYS A 188 -9.87 6.66 2.33
C LYS A 188 -10.80 5.57 1.82
N LEU A 189 -10.32 4.67 0.96
CA LEU A 189 -11.05 3.48 0.52
C LEU A 189 -11.27 2.53 1.68
N ALA A 190 -10.26 2.24 2.51
CA ALA A 190 -10.38 1.37 3.67
C ALA A 190 -11.33 1.95 4.73
N GLN A 191 -11.24 3.25 5.02
CA GLN A 191 -12.17 3.92 5.95
C GLN A 191 -13.60 3.93 5.38
N GLY A 192 -13.77 4.29 4.10
CA GLY A 192 -15.06 4.29 3.42
C GLY A 192 -15.69 2.90 3.26
N GLN A 193 -14.88 1.87 3.00
CA GLN A 193 -15.29 0.47 2.93
C GLN A 193 -15.69 -0.04 4.32
N SER A 194 -14.90 0.25 5.36
CA SER A 194 -15.28 -0.07 6.75
C SER A 194 -16.62 0.57 7.15
N ASP A 195 -16.86 1.83 6.79
CA ASP A 195 -18.12 2.51 7.11
C ASP A 195 -19.30 1.96 6.30
N ARG A 196 -19.08 1.62 5.02
CA ARG A 196 -20.06 0.94 4.18
C ARG A 196 -20.41 -0.44 4.74
N LEU A 197 -19.42 -1.24 5.11
CA LEU A 197 -19.58 -2.57 5.68
C LEU A 197 -20.38 -2.51 6.99
N LYS A 198 -20.07 -1.55 7.88
CA LYS A 198 -20.83 -1.32 9.11
C LYS A 198 -22.29 -0.93 8.82
N ARG A 199 -22.53 -0.11 7.80
CA ARG A 199 -23.89 0.27 7.40
C ARG A 199 -24.66 -0.93 6.86
N LEU A 200 -24.04 -1.70 5.96
CA LEU A 200 -24.62 -2.91 5.40
C LEU A 200 -24.93 -3.94 6.51
N GLY A 201 -23.99 -4.19 7.41
CA GLY A 201 -24.17 -5.13 8.51
C GLY A 201 -25.29 -4.73 9.49
N LYS A 202 -25.55 -3.43 9.65
CA LYS A 202 -26.69 -2.95 10.46
C LYS A 202 -28.05 -3.16 9.79
N THR A 203 -28.10 -3.11 8.46
CA THR A 203 -29.36 -3.20 7.70
C THR A 203 -29.66 -4.60 7.18
N THR A 204 -28.66 -5.49 7.11
CA THR A 204 -28.87 -6.91 6.77
C THR A 204 -29.34 -7.68 8.00
N SER A 205 -30.50 -8.33 7.97
CA SER A 205 -30.86 -9.27 9.03
C SER A 205 -30.04 -10.56 8.87
N ILE A 206 -29.31 -10.94 9.91
CA ILE A 206 -28.48 -12.16 9.94
C ILE A 206 -28.78 -12.90 11.23
N SER A 207 -29.11 -14.19 11.13
CA SER A 207 -29.25 -15.10 12.26
C SER A 207 -27.90 -15.73 12.61
N ALA A 208 -27.67 -16.08 13.87
CA ALA A 208 -26.48 -16.82 14.32
C ALA A 208 -26.31 -18.18 13.61
N THR A 209 -27.39 -18.73 13.04
CA THR A 209 -27.37 -19.98 12.29
C THR A 209 -27.01 -19.81 10.81
N ASP A 210 -27.02 -18.58 10.29
CA ASP A 210 -26.82 -18.34 8.86
C ASP A 210 -25.39 -18.67 8.43
N THR A 211 -25.28 -19.37 7.31
CA THR A 211 -24.01 -19.86 6.78
C THR A 211 -23.71 -19.28 5.42
N CYS A 212 -22.41 -19.11 5.14
CA CYS A 212 -21.89 -18.87 3.81
C CYS A 212 -21.02 -20.07 3.38
N PHE A 213 -21.36 -20.69 2.25
CA PHE A 213 -20.66 -21.86 1.73
C PHE A 213 -19.61 -21.44 0.69
N VAL A 214 -18.39 -21.94 0.84
CA VAL A 214 -17.25 -21.60 -0.03
C VAL A 214 -16.94 -22.74 -0.99
N MET A 215 -17.12 -22.47 -2.29
CA MET A 215 -16.78 -23.34 -3.41
C MET A 215 -15.42 -22.89 -3.95
N GLN A 216 -14.37 -23.70 -3.75
CA GLN A 216 -13.01 -23.35 -4.17
C GLN A 216 -12.18 -24.59 -4.52
N PRO A 217 -11.07 -24.45 -5.25
CA PRO A 217 -10.11 -25.53 -5.42
C PRO A 217 -9.43 -25.91 -4.10
N PHE A 218 -9.33 -27.20 -3.80
CA PHE A 218 -8.67 -27.68 -2.57
C PHE A 218 -7.14 -27.64 -2.63
N ALA A 219 -6.56 -27.68 -3.83
CA ALA A 219 -5.11 -27.70 -3.99
C ALA A 219 -4.51 -26.33 -3.66
N ALA A 220 -3.31 -26.33 -3.06
CA ALA A 220 -2.52 -25.12 -2.90
C ALA A 220 -2.19 -24.50 -4.27
N PRO A 221 -2.10 -23.16 -4.38
CA PRO A 221 -2.22 -22.19 -3.27
C PRO A 221 -3.67 -21.84 -2.90
N LEU A 222 -4.65 -22.13 -3.75
CA LEU A 222 -6.04 -21.67 -3.59
C LEU A 222 -6.73 -22.29 -2.36
N GLY A 223 -6.44 -23.54 -2.03
CA GLY A 223 -6.99 -24.20 -0.84
C GLY A 223 -6.65 -23.49 0.48
N ASP A 224 -5.51 -22.80 0.55
CA ASP A 224 -5.11 -22.02 1.72
C ASP A 224 -5.93 -20.73 1.88
N TYR A 225 -6.61 -20.27 0.82
CA TYR A 225 -7.34 -19.02 0.84
C TYR A 225 -8.59 -19.11 1.71
N TYR A 226 -9.08 -20.32 1.99
CA TYR A 226 -10.16 -20.50 2.95
C TYR A 226 -9.85 -19.88 4.30
N ASP A 227 -8.78 -20.32 4.97
CA ASP A 227 -8.46 -19.85 6.32
C ASP A 227 -7.88 -18.44 6.31
N LYS A 228 -7.15 -18.08 5.24
CA LYS A 228 -6.49 -16.78 5.13
C LYS A 228 -7.42 -15.65 4.66
N ILE A 229 -8.44 -15.95 3.85
CA ILE A 229 -9.26 -14.96 3.15
C ILE A 229 -10.75 -15.17 3.39
N TYR A 230 -11.31 -16.32 3.00
CA TYR A 230 -12.78 -16.45 2.95
C TYR A 230 -13.40 -16.61 4.34
N ARG A 231 -12.80 -17.39 5.23
CA ARG A 231 -13.21 -17.49 6.64
C ARG A 231 -13.25 -16.11 7.31
N PRO A 232 -12.15 -15.32 7.34
CA PRO A 232 -12.19 -14.02 7.98
C PRO A 232 -13.17 -13.06 7.28
N ALA A 233 -13.33 -13.11 5.95
CA ALA A 233 -14.31 -12.28 5.25
C ALA A 233 -15.76 -12.60 5.63
N ILE A 234 -16.10 -13.89 5.72
CA ILE A 234 -17.44 -14.37 6.05
C ILE A 234 -17.78 -14.07 7.51
N GLU A 235 -16.84 -14.32 8.43
CA GLU A 235 -16.98 -13.98 9.85
C GLU A 235 -17.14 -12.47 10.04
N LYS A 236 -16.40 -11.66 9.26
CA LYS A 236 -16.54 -10.21 9.25
C LYS A 236 -17.91 -9.74 8.74
N ALA A 237 -18.52 -10.48 7.81
CA ALA A 237 -19.90 -10.26 7.38
C ALA A 237 -20.94 -10.78 8.40
N GLY A 238 -20.53 -11.46 9.47
CA GLY A 238 -21.40 -11.96 10.53
C GLY A 238 -22.05 -13.32 10.25
N LEU A 239 -21.60 -14.06 9.23
CA LEU A 239 -22.07 -15.41 8.92
C LEU A 239 -21.07 -16.48 9.40
N ARG A 240 -21.53 -17.73 9.50
CA ARG A 240 -20.65 -18.86 9.74
C ARG A 240 -20.07 -19.39 8.41
N PRO A 241 -18.74 -19.45 8.26
CA PRO A 241 -18.12 -20.02 7.06
C PRO A 241 -18.23 -21.54 7.06
N VAL A 242 -18.53 -22.11 5.89
CA VAL A 242 -18.61 -23.56 5.67
C VAL A 242 -17.83 -23.92 4.41
N ARG A 243 -17.00 -24.96 4.50
CA ARG A 243 -16.31 -25.61 3.37
C ARG A 243 -16.49 -27.11 3.49
N ALA A 244 -16.60 -27.80 2.36
CA ALA A 244 -16.95 -29.22 2.32
C ALA A 244 -15.95 -30.18 3.00
N ASP A 245 -14.71 -29.76 3.26
CA ASP A 245 -13.63 -30.62 3.78
C ASP A 245 -13.35 -30.46 5.29
N ALA A 246 -13.62 -29.30 5.89
CA ALA A 246 -13.16 -28.97 7.25
C ALA A 246 -14.07 -29.53 8.36
N ASP A 247 -15.36 -29.72 8.08
CA ASP A 247 -16.36 -30.15 9.08
C ASP A 247 -16.89 -31.58 8.87
N ILE A 248 -16.38 -32.32 7.86
CA ILE A 248 -17.11 -33.48 7.33
C ILE A 248 -16.23 -34.72 7.09
N PHE A 249 -15.66 -35.26 8.18
CA PHE A 249 -15.21 -36.66 8.24
C PHE A 249 -16.40 -37.64 8.43
N GLY A 250 -17.50 -37.43 7.70
CA GLY A 250 -18.68 -38.29 7.73
C GLY A 250 -18.74 -39.22 6.51
N THR A 251 -19.01 -40.50 6.73
CA THR A 251 -19.16 -41.55 5.71
C THR A 251 -20.37 -41.31 4.78
N GLY A 252 -20.26 -40.36 3.85
CA GLY A 252 -21.27 -40.05 2.83
C GLY A 252 -20.61 -39.74 1.48
N LYS A 253 -21.39 -39.75 0.38
CA LYS A 253 -20.88 -39.34 -0.92
C LYS A 253 -20.58 -37.84 -0.86
N ILE A 254 -19.38 -37.43 -1.25
CA ILE A 254 -18.90 -36.03 -1.25
C ILE A 254 -19.95 -35.07 -1.84
N MET A 255 -20.67 -35.52 -2.88
CA MET A 255 -21.73 -34.74 -3.53
C MET A 255 -22.95 -34.46 -2.65
N ASP A 256 -23.32 -35.36 -1.75
CA ASP A 256 -24.47 -35.14 -0.84
C ASP A 256 -24.15 -34.01 0.15
N GLN A 257 -22.89 -33.92 0.58
CA GLN A 257 -22.42 -32.91 1.52
C GLN A 257 -22.32 -31.53 0.85
N VAL A 258 -21.77 -31.50 -0.37
CA VAL A 258 -21.77 -30.31 -1.22
C VAL A 258 -23.20 -29.81 -1.44
N TRP A 259 -24.13 -30.71 -1.80
CA TRP A 259 -25.54 -30.38 -1.98
C TRP A 259 -26.17 -29.82 -0.69
N SER A 260 -25.97 -30.48 0.45
CA SER A 260 -26.45 -30.00 1.75
C SER A 260 -25.87 -28.64 2.11
N GLY A 261 -24.59 -28.41 1.86
CA GLY A 261 -23.91 -27.14 2.10
C GLY A 261 -24.49 -26.00 1.26
N ILE A 262 -24.62 -26.23 -0.06
CA ILE A 262 -25.24 -25.27 -0.98
C ILE A 262 -26.68 -24.97 -0.56
N ASN A 263 -27.46 -26.00 -0.23
CA ASN A 263 -28.87 -25.84 0.11
C ASN A 263 -29.08 -25.13 1.46
N ALA A 264 -28.24 -25.40 2.46
CA ALA A 264 -28.32 -24.77 3.78
C ALA A 264 -27.77 -23.33 3.81
N ALA A 265 -26.86 -22.97 2.89
CA ALA A 265 -26.28 -21.64 2.84
C ALA A 265 -27.29 -20.57 2.43
N ARG A 266 -27.18 -19.39 3.07
CA ARG A 266 -27.91 -18.19 2.63
C ARG A 266 -27.25 -17.53 1.43
N VAL A 267 -25.94 -17.66 1.30
CA VAL A 267 -25.12 -17.06 0.25
C VAL A 267 -23.86 -17.89 0.05
N LEU A 268 -23.32 -17.89 -1.17
CA LEU A 268 -22.13 -18.67 -1.51
C LEU A 268 -21.01 -17.76 -2.02
N VAL A 269 -19.78 -18.23 -1.89
CA VAL A 269 -18.60 -17.66 -2.54
C VAL A 269 -18.00 -18.70 -3.49
N ALA A 270 -17.72 -18.32 -4.73
CA ALA A 270 -17.13 -19.19 -5.75
C ALA A 270 -15.78 -18.65 -6.23
N GLU A 271 -14.71 -19.42 -6.03
CA GLU A 271 -13.36 -19.11 -6.51
C GLU A 271 -13.10 -19.78 -7.88
N LEU A 272 -13.13 -18.97 -8.93
CA LEU A 272 -13.09 -19.42 -10.32
C LEU A 272 -11.66 -19.47 -10.90
N THR A 273 -10.66 -18.97 -10.18
CA THR A 273 -9.25 -18.98 -10.60
C THR A 273 -8.84 -20.39 -11.02
N SER A 274 -8.05 -20.49 -12.10
CA SER A 274 -7.60 -21.74 -12.72
C SER A 274 -8.68 -22.62 -13.36
N ARG A 275 -9.93 -22.13 -13.45
CA ARG A 275 -11.05 -22.80 -14.12
C ARG A 275 -11.34 -24.21 -13.57
N ASN A 276 -11.38 -24.37 -12.25
CA ASN A 276 -11.60 -25.68 -11.65
C ASN A 276 -12.99 -26.26 -12.01
N PRO A 277 -13.09 -27.45 -12.62
CA PRO A 277 -14.35 -28.00 -13.10
C PRO A 277 -15.33 -28.34 -11.97
N ASN A 278 -14.83 -28.71 -10.78
CA ASN A 278 -15.68 -29.01 -9.64
C ASN A 278 -16.37 -27.73 -9.14
N VAL A 279 -15.64 -26.61 -9.05
CA VAL A 279 -16.22 -25.34 -8.64
C VAL A 279 -17.31 -24.89 -9.61
N PHE A 280 -17.11 -25.06 -10.93
CA PHE A 280 -18.17 -24.75 -11.90
C PHE A 280 -19.37 -25.67 -11.81
N TYR A 281 -19.15 -26.95 -11.50
CA TYR A 281 -20.24 -27.90 -11.27
C TYR A 281 -21.09 -27.47 -10.04
N GLU A 282 -20.43 -27.15 -8.93
CA GLU A 282 -21.07 -26.64 -7.71
C GLU A 282 -21.80 -25.31 -7.95
N LEU A 283 -21.17 -24.40 -8.71
CA LEU A 283 -21.78 -23.14 -9.12
C LEU A 283 -23.05 -23.35 -9.95
N GLY A 284 -23.04 -24.31 -10.88
CA GLY A 284 -24.21 -24.70 -11.66
C GLY A 284 -25.36 -25.20 -10.77
N LEU A 285 -25.06 -26.00 -9.74
CA LEU A 285 -26.06 -26.44 -8.76
C LEU A 285 -26.61 -25.27 -7.95
N ALA A 286 -25.74 -24.34 -7.50
CA ALA A 286 -26.15 -23.15 -6.77
C ALA A 286 -27.07 -22.24 -7.61
N HIS A 287 -26.75 -22.05 -8.89
CA HIS A 287 -27.59 -21.32 -9.84
C HIS A 287 -28.94 -21.99 -10.06
N ALA A 288 -28.98 -23.32 -10.22
CA ALA A 288 -30.22 -24.06 -10.36
C ALA A 288 -31.14 -23.91 -9.13
N LEU A 289 -30.55 -23.82 -7.94
CA LEU A 289 -31.24 -23.55 -6.68
C LEU A 289 -31.53 -22.06 -6.43
N ARG A 290 -31.18 -21.18 -7.38
CA ARG A 290 -31.33 -19.71 -7.27
C ARG A 290 -30.70 -19.15 -5.99
N LYS A 291 -29.56 -19.70 -5.60
CA LYS A 291 -28.80 -19.18 -4.47
C LYS A 291 -28.00 -17.95 -4.89
N PRO A 292 -27.87 -16.92 -4.03
CA PRO A 292 -27.01 -15.79 -4.32
C PRO A 292 -25.54 -16.22 -4.20
N VAL A 293 -24.73 -15.87 -5.20
CA VAL A 293 -23.32 -16.26 -5.27
C VAL A 293 -22.43 -15.05 -5.52
N VAL A 294 -21.39 -14.89 -4.70
CA VAL A 294 -20.30 -13.93 -4.91
C VAL A 294 -19.19 -14.63 -5.70
N LEU A 295 -18.94 -14.17 -6.92
CA LEU A 295 -17.91 -14.73 -7.79
C LEU A 295 -16.57 -14.03 -7.54
N VAL A 296 -15.49 -14.80 -7.48
CA VAL A 296 -14.12 -14.34 -7.22
C VAL A 296 -13.18 -14.98 -8.24
N SER A 297 -12.23 -14.22 -8.77
CA SER A 297 -11.18 -14.75 -9.66
C SER A 297 -9.92 -13.89 -9.64
N ALA A 298 -8.75 -14.49 -9.80
CA ALA A 298 -7.49 -13.76 -9.98
C ALA A 298 -7.37 -13.15 -11.38
N ARG A 299 -8.03 -13.75 -12.38
CA ARG A 299 -7.92 -13.36 -13.79
C ARG A 299 -9.27 -13.37 -14.48
N GLU A 300 -9.50 -12.40 -15.35
CA GLU A 300 -10.71 -12.33 -16.17
C GLU A 300 -10.83 -13.51 -17.14
N GLU A 301 -9.70 -13.98 -17.67
CA GLU A 301 -9.67 -15.16 -18.54
C GLU A 301 -10.14 -16.44 -17.85
N ASP A 302 -10.12 -16.54 -16.52
CA ASP A 302 -10.62 -17.72 -15.81
C ASP A 302 -12.16 -17.73 -15.72
N VAL A 303 -12.83 -16.63 -16.07
CA VAL A 303 -14.29 -16.49 -16.04
C VAL A 303 -14.88 -16.75 -17.43
N PRO A 304 -15.67 -17.83 -17.61
CA PRO A 304 -16.40 -18.09 -18.85
C PRO A 304 -17.31 -16.93 -19.24
N PHE A 305 -17.50 -16.72 -20.54
CA PHE A 305 -18.35 -15.65 -21.09
C PHE A 305 -19.76 -15.63 -20.48
N ASP A 306 -20.34 -16.81 -20.22
CA ASP A 306 -21.66 -16.96 -19.60
C ASP A 306 -21.73 -16.43 -18.15
N LEU A 307 -20.59 -16.18 -17.49
CA LEU A 307 -20.54 -15.62 -16.13
C LEU A 307 -20.07 -14.16 -16.11
N GLN A 308 -19.55 -13.63 -17.21
CA GLN A 308 -18.96 -12.27 -17.26
C GLN A 308 -19.98 -11.15 -17.04
N HIS A 309 -21.27 -11.43 -17.29
CA HIS A 309 -22.35 -10.49 -17.01
C HIS A 309 -22.73 -10.44 -15.52
N ILE A 310 -22.26 -11.40 -14.73
CA ILE A 310 -22.39 -11.42 -13.27
C ILE A 310 -21.20 -10.67 -12.70
N ARG A 311 -21.42 -9.92 -11.63
CA ARG A 311 -20.35 -9.20 -10.95
C ARG A 311 -19.31 -10.17 -10.39
N VAL A 312 -18.07 -10.05 -10.84
CA VAL A 312 -16.92 -10.81 -10.34
C VAL A 312 -15.97 -9.90 -9.56
N ILE A 313 -15.49 -10.37 -8.42
CA ILE A 313 -14.42 -9.73 -7.66
C ILE A 313 -13.09 -10.22 -8.20
N TYR A 314 -12.34 -9.29 -8.81
CA TYR A 314 -10.97 -9.56 -9.23
C TYR A 314 -9.95 -9.18 -8.14
N TYR A 315 -8.93 -10.02 -7.98
CA TYR A 315 -7.76 -9.79 -7.12
C TYR A 315 -6.47 -10.06 -7.88
N ASP A 316 -5.39 -9.38 -7.48
CA ASP A 316 -4.09 -9.50 -8.11
C ASP A 316 -3.06 -9.91 -7.06
N VAL A 317 -2.54 -11.13 -7.15
CA VAL A 317 -1.58 -11.66 -6.17
C VAL A 317 -0.24 -10.93 -6.17
N SER A 318 0.04 -10.08 -7.17
CA SER A 318 1.23 -9.23 -7.20
C SER A 318 1.11 -7.99 -6.30
N ASP A 319 -0.11 -7.63 -5.88
CA ASP A 319 -0.35 -6.55 -4.92
C ASP A 319 -0.08 -7.05 -3.48
N PRO A 320 0.89 -6.52 -2.72
CA PRO A 320 1.22 -6.99 -1.38
C PRO A 320 0.05 -7.03 -0.38
N PHE A 321 -1.02 -6.27 -0.64
CA PHE A 321 -2.21 -6.17 0.19
C PHE A 321 -3.43 -6.87 -0.41
N TRP A 322 -3.25 -7.64 -1.47
CA TRP A 322 -4.35 -8.30 -2.19
C TRP A 322 -5.26 -9.09 -1.26
N GLY A 323 -4.68 -9.78 -0.27
CA GLY A 323 -5.42 -10.59 0.69
C GLY A 323 -6.37 -9.76 1.54
N THR A 324 -5.86 -8.70 2.18
CA THR A 324 -6.68 -7.77 2.98
C THR A 324 -7.77 -7.12 2.13
N LYS A 325 -7.42 -6.65 0.92
CA LYS A 325 -8.39 -6.06 -0.01
C LYS A 325 -9.48 -7.05 -0.42
N LEU A 326 -9.11 -8.31 -0.64
CA LEU A 326 -10.05 -9.35 -1.02
C LEU A 326 -10.99 -9.71 0.15
N ILE A 327 -10.49 -9.77 1.39
CA ILE A 327 -11.30 -9.97 2.59
C ILE A 327 -12.42 -8.91 2.67
N GLU A 328 -12.05 -7.62 2.55
CA GLU A 328 -13.02 -6.53 2.60
C GLU A 328 -14.06 -6.63 1.48
N LYS A 329 -13.59 -6.81 0.24
CA LYS A 329 -14.47 -6.90 -0.93
C LYS A 329 -15.45 -8.08 -0.80
N VAL A 330 -14.98 -9.25 -0.36
CA VAL A 330 -15.85 -10.43 -0.18
C VAL A 330 -16.88 -10.15 0.91
N ALA A 331 -16.48 -9.61 2.07
CA ALA A 331 -17.40 -9.29 3.16
C ALA A 331 -18.51 -8.32 2.71
N GLU A 332 -18.15 -7.26 1.98
CA GLU A 332 -19.12 -6.30 1.44
C GLU A 332 -20.09 -6.93 0.45
N ASN A 333 -19.58 -7.75 -0.48
CA ASN A 333 -20.43 -8.36 -1.52
C ASN A 333 -21.32 -9.46 -0.94
N VAL A 334 -20.87 -10.19 0.08
CA VAL A 334 -21.70 -11.13 0.84
C VAL A 334 -22.88 -10.39 1.47
N LEU A 335 -22.64 -9.27 2.17
CA LEU A 335 -23.72 -8.48 2.77
C LEU A 335 -24.64 -7.87 1.71
N SER A 336 -24.08 -7.38 0.60
CA SER A 336 -24.85 -6.82 -0.52
C SER A 336 -25.74 -7.88 -1.17
N ALA A 337 -25.23 -9.09 -1.40
CA ALA A 337 -25.97 -10.21 -1.97
C ALA A 337 -27.10 -10.70 -1.06
N LEU A 338 -26.98 -10.51 0.26
CA LEU A 338 -28.05 -10.81 1.21
C LEU A 338 -29.15 -9.74 1.24
N GLN A 339 -28.83 -8.48 0.92
CA GLN A 339 -29.81 -7.39 0.85
C GLN A 339 -30.55 -7.37 -0.48
N ASN A 340 -29.81 -7.57 -1.58
CA ASN A 340 -30.32 -7.53 -2.95
C ASN A 340 -30.03 -8.88 -3.64
N PRO A 341 -30.64 -9.99 -3.21
CA PRO A 341 -30.37 -11.31 -3.74
C PRO A 341 -30.62 -11.41 -5.25
N GLU A 342 -31.56 -10.65 -5.80
CA GLU A 342 -31.87 -10.59 -7.22
C GLU A 342 -30.70 -10.14 -8.12
N GLU A 343 -29.74 -9.39 -7.59
CA GLU A 343 -28.52 -8.97 -8.29
C GLU A 343 -27.42 -10.04 -8.24
N ALA A 344 -27.51 -10.97 -7.29
CA ALA A 344 -26.52 -12.02 -7.04
C ALA A 344 -27.01 -13.43 -7.42
N VAL A 345 -28.28 -13.55 -7.82
CA VAL A 345 -28.89 -14.79 -8.29
C VAL A 345 -28.90 -14.81 -9.81
N PHE A 346 -28.50 -15.94 -10.39
CA PHE A 346 -28.62 -16.15 -11.83
C PHE A 346 -30.10 -16.09 -12.27
N GLN A 347 -30.44 -15.08 -13.08
CA GLN A 347 -31.78 -14.95 -13.64
C GLN A 347 -31.86 -15.70 -14.97
N GLY A 348 -32.50 -16.87 -14.96
CA GLY A 348 -32.94 -17.51 -16.20
C GLY A 348 -33.97 -16.59 -16.86
N SER A 349 -33.71 -16.16 -18.10
CA SER A 349 -34.54 -15.25 -18.89
C SER A 349 -36.03 -15.62 -18.81
N SER A 350 -36.78 -14.98 -17.91
CA SER A 350 -38.24 -14.96 -17.94
C SER A 350 -38.67 -13.54 -18.27
N ARG A 351 -38.35 -13.11 -19.49
CA ARG A 351 -39.21 -12.15 -20.18
C ARG A 351 -40.44 -12.93 -20.60
N THR A 352 -41.38 -13.11 -19.68
CA THR A 352 -42.77 -13.36 -20.06
C THR A 352 -43.23 -12.14 -20.85
N THR A 353 -43.52 -12.38 -22.13
CA THR A 353 -44.27 -11.50 -23.03
C THR A 353 -45.57 -11.02 -22.42
#